data_AF-A0A3N5QQL0-F1
#
_entry.id   AF-A0A3N5QQL0-F1
#
_cell.length_a   1.000
_cell.length_b   1.000
_cell.length_c   1.000
_cell.angle_alpha   90.00
_cell.angle_beta   90.00
_cell.angle_gamma   90.00
#
_symmetry.space_group_name_H-M   'P 1'
#
loop_
_entity.id
_entity.type
_entity.pdbx_description
1 polymer ?
#
loop_
_entity_poly.entity_id
_entity_poly.type
_entity_poly.pdbx_seq_one_letter_code
_entity_poly.pdbx_strand_id
1 'polypeptide(L)'
;MAADNKPWVKKGTGVAPVCAAGRVMEAGLCYPACGWQYPKGVGPVCWKECRRGYKDDGAVCRKDADIFAKDSYGRGVGKPMPCGGNYPELDAALCYTKCRDGYLGRGPVCWRYCPEGYKDDGATCRKDVEIYKKENIYRGMGIAPNRCPADKPVLADDLLCYPL
;
A
#
# COMPACT_ATOMS: atom_id res chain seq x y z
N MET A 1 17.80 52.57 -40.95
CA MET A 1 16.91 51.39 -40.93
C MET A 1 16.25 51.35 -39.57
N ALA A 2 14.92 51.26 -39.56
CA ALA A 2 14.05 51.60 -38.45
C ALA A 2 14.26 50.73 -37.21
N ALA A 3 14.17 51.36 -36.04
CA ALA A 3 13.94 50.67 -34.78
C ALA A 3 12.53 50.07 -34.83
N ASP A 4 12.42 48.75 -34.67
CA ASP A 4 11.14 48.05 -34.54
C ASP A 4 10.44 48.49 -33.25
N ASN A 5 9.69 49.59 -33.32
CA ASN A 5 8.73 50.02 -32.30
C ASN A 5 7.57 49.04 -32.26
N LYS A 6 7.77 47.85 -31.67
CA LYS A 6 6.65 47.03 -31.21
C LYS A 6 6.09 47.70 -29.95
N PRO A 7 4.83 48.18 -29.96
CA PRO A 7 4.25 48.78 -28.77
C PRO A 7 4.29 47.76 -27.63
N TRP A 8 4.80 48.18 -26.46
CA TRP A 8 4.71 47.43 -25.22
C TRP A 8 3.23 47.35 -24.82
N VAL A 9 2.52 46.35 -25.32
CA VAL A 9 1.19 46.01 -24.80
C VAL A 9 1.40 45.63 -23.35
N LYS A 10 0.84 46.40 -22.41
CA LYS A 10 0.78 46.00 -21.01
C LYS A 10 -0.04 44.72 -20.95
N LYS A 11 0.63 43.57 -20.96
CA LYS A 11 0.01 42.29 -20.63
C LYS A 11 -0.61 42.46 -19.24
N GLY A 12 -1.95 42.44 -19.16
CA GLY A 12 -2.66 42.44 -17.87
C GLY A 12 -2.31 41.18 -17.06
N THR A 13 -3.03 40.88 -15.98
CA THR A 13 -2.76 39.63 -15.23
C THR A 13 -3.17 38.41 -16.06
N GLY A 14 -2.19 37.65 -16.55
CA GLY A 14 -2.38 36.39 -17.26
C GLY A 14 -2.92 35.28 -16.35
N VAL A 15 -3.63 34.31 -16.93
CA VAL A 15 -4.14 33.13 -16.20
C VAL A 15 -3.55 31.85 -16.78
N ALA A 16 -3.40 30.83 -15.95
CA ALA A 16 -2.92 29.54 -16.40
C ALA A 16 -3.92 28.90 -17.37
N PRO A 17 -3.44 28.29 -18.47
CA PRO A 17 -4.29 27.53 -19.36
C PRO A 17 -4.86 26.29 -18.65
N VAL A 18 -5.98 25.79 -19.15
CA VAL A 18 -6.66 24.59 -18.67
C VAL A 18 -6.42 23.40 -19.61
N CYS A 19 -6.79 22.21 -19.15
CA CYS A 19 -6.72 21.01 -19.98
C CYS A 19 -7.74 21.03 -21.11
N ALA A 20 -7.36 20.45 -22.24
CA ALA A 20 -8.31 20.14 -23.31
C ALA A 20 -9.41 19.19 -22.81
N ALA A 21 -10.58 19.24 -23.46
CA ALA A 21 -11.71 18.37 -23.13
C ALA A 21 -11.30 16.89 -23.10
N GLY A 22 -11.81 16.15 -22.10
CA GLY A 22 -11.49 14.73 -21.89
C GLY A 22 -10.14 14.47 -21.19
N ARG A 23 -9.42 15.52 -20.78
CA ARG A 23 -8.18 15.40 -19.98
C ARG A 23 -8.37 15.95 -18.57
N VAL A 24 -7.63 15.36 -17.64
CA VAL A 24 -7.59 15.75 -16.22
C VAL A 24 -6.25 16.40 -15.91
N MET A 25 -6.28 17.46 -15.11
CA MET A 25 -5.08 18.17 -14.65
C MET A 25 -4.54 17.50 -13.39
N GLU A 26 -3.31 17.04 -13.43
CA GLU A 26 -2.60 16.47 -12.28
C GLU A 26 -1.18 17.01 -12.24
N ALA A 27 -0.77 17.58 -11.10
CA ALA A 27 0.57 18.15 -10.89
C ALA A 27 1.04 19.08 -12.03
N GLY A 28 0.13 19.88 -12.62
CA GLY A 28 0.43 20.83 -13.68
C GLY A 28 0.46 20.27 -15.11
N LEU A 29 0.19 18.97 -15.29
CA LEU A 29 0.11 18.32 -16.60
C LEU A 29 -1.29 17.78 -16.88
N CYS A 30 -1.65 17.75 -18.16
CA CYS A 30 -2.92 17.24 -18.64
C CYS A 30 -2.77 15.82 -19.16
N TYR A 31 -3.48 14.88 -18.53
CA TYR A 31 -3.48 13.47 -18.88
C TYR A 31 -4.86 13.03 -19.39
N PRO A 32 -4.95 12.03 -20.29
CA PRO A 32 -6.20 11.35 -20.55
C PRO A 32 -6.87 10.86 -19.27
N ALA A 33 -8.20 11.00 -19.18
CA ALA A 33 -8.96 10.47 -18.06
C ALA A 33 -8.81 8.94 -17.96
N CYS A 34 -8.86 8.42 -16.74
CA CYS A 34 -8.81 6.98 -16.51
C CYS A 34 -10.17 6.32 -16.74
N GLY A 35 -10.15 5.05 -17.18
CA GLY A 35 -11.36 4.25 -17.40
C GLY A 35 -11.82 3.49 -16.16
N TRP A 36 -13.04 2.95 -16.21
CA TRP A 36 -13.68 2.24 -15.09
C TRP A 36 -12.89 1.05 -14.53
N GLN A 37 -12.12 0.34 -15.36
CA GLN A 37 -11.31 -0.79 -14.90
C GLN A 37 -10.03 -0.35 -14.14
N TYR A 38 -9.56 0.88 -14.39
CA TYR A 38 -8.36 1.45 -13.77
C TYR A 38 -8.66 2.87 -13.27
N PRO A 39 -9.60 3.05 -12.32
CA PRO A 39 -10.25 4.34 -12.08
C PRO A 39 -9.33 5.40 -11.45
N LYS A 40 -8.21 5.01 -10.84
CA LYS A 40 -7.32 5.91 -10.10
C LYS A 40 -6.15 6.36 -10.96
N GLY A 41 -6.13 7.64 -11.34
CA GLY A 41 -5.00 8.27 -12.02
C GLY A 41 -3.95 8.79 -11.04
N VAL A 42 -2.67 8.52 -11.33
CA VAL A 42 -1.53 9.21 -10.72
C VAL A 42 -0.50 9.47 -11.81
N GLY A 43 -0.42 10.71 -12.29
CA GLY A 43 0.51 11.10 -13.34
C GLY A 43 0.29 10.24 -14.60
N PRO A 44 1.30 9.58 -15.19
CA PRO A 44 1.14 8.85 -16.44
C PRO A 44 0.43 7.49 -16.32
N VAL A 45 -0.06 7.11 -15.13
CA VAL A 45 -0.53 5.74 -14.86
C VAL A 45 -1.97 5.74 -14.35
N CYS A 46 -2.80 4.85 -14.90
CA CYS A 46 -4.09 4.47 -14.33
C CYS A 46 -3.96 3.15 -13.58
N TRP A 47 -4.44 3.11 -12.35
CA TRP A 47 -4.29 1.98 -11.43
C TRP A 47 -5.62 1.25 -11.22
N LYS A 48 -5.58 -0.08 -11.23
CA LYS A 48 -6.71 -0.94 -10.83
C LYS A 48 -6.92 -0.84 -9.34
N GLU A 49 -8.10 -1.18 -8.84
CA GLU A 49 -8.35 -1.28 -7.40
C GLU A 49 -7.75 -2.56 -6.80
N CYS A 50 -7.48 -2.52 -5.49
CA CYS A 50 -7.04 -3.71 -4.76
C CYS A 50 -8.18 -4.70 -4.57
N ARG A 51 -7.85 -5.99 -4.47
CA ARG A 51 -8.79 -7.05 -4.07
C ARG A 51 -9.33 -6.71 -2.68
N ARG A 52 -10.58 -7.10 -2.43
CA ARG A 52 -11.23 -6.88 -1.13
C ARG A 52 -10.38 -7.49 0.00
N GLY A 53 -10.15 -6.71 1.06
CA GLY A 53 -9.36 -7.13 2.22
C GLY A 53 -7.86 -6.85 2.12
N TYR A 54 -7.40 -6.17 1.06
CA TYR A 54 -6.04 -5.63 0.97
C TYR A 54 -6.08 -4.12 1.11
N LYS A 55 -5.04 -3.58 1.75
CA LYS A 55 -4.75 -2.16 1.84
C LYS A 55 -4.05 -1.68 0.56
N ASP A 56 -4.51 -0.55 0.02
CA ASP A 56 -3.87 0.13 -1.10
C ASP A 56 -2.70 0.97 -0.59
N ASP A 57 -1.47 0.51 -0.85
CA ASP A 57 -0.24 1.23 -0.52
C ASP A 57 0.38 1.88 -1.78
N GLY A 58 -0.46 2.25 -2.76
CA GLY A 58 -0.04 2.92 -3.98
C GLY A 58 0.19 1.94 -5.13
N ALA A 59 1.47 1.63 -5.42
CA ALA A 59 1.82 0.73 -6.54
C ALA A 59 1.60 -0.76 -6.20
N VAL A 60 1.28 -1.07 -4.94
CA VAL A 60 1.08 -2.43 -4.44
C VAL A 60 -0.15 -2.50 -3.55
N CYS A 61 -0.71 -3.70 -3.45
CA CYS A 61 -1.78 -4.03 -2.52
C CYS A 61 -1.21 -4.98 -1.46
N ARG A 62 -1.48 -4.69 -0.18
CA ARG A 62 -0.91 -5.43 0.95
C ARG A 62 -1.98 -5.95 1.89
N LYS A 63 -1.82 -7.18 2.35
CA LYS A 63 -2.51 -7.71 3.53
C LYS A 63 -1.48 -7.87 4.64
N ASP A 64 -1.76 -7.26 5.79
CA ASP A 64 -0.83 -7.20 6.91
C ASP A 64 -0.53 -8.60 7.45
N ALA A 65 0.64 -8.75 8.07
CA ALA A 65 0.96 -9.96 8.79
C ALA A 65 0.00 -10.11 9.98
N ASP A 66 -0.49 -11.32 10.21
CA ASP A 66 -1.31 -11.66 11.37
C ASP A 66 -0.43 -12.44 12.35
N ILE A 67 -0.17 -11.85 13.52
CA ILE A 67 0.72 -12.41 14.55
C ILE A 67 -0.02 -12.34 15.87
N PHE A 68 -0.16 -13.50 16.52
CA PHE A 68 -0.74 -13.56 17.86
C PHE A 68 0.03 -14.54 18.74
N ALA A 69 0.03 -14.25 20.05
CA ALA A 69 0.58 -15.14 21.06
C ALA A 69 -0.27 -16.40 21.17
N LYS A 70 0.38 -17.55 21.30
CA LYS A 70 -0.31 -18.80 21.57
C LYS A 70 -0.94 -18.79 22.95
N ASP A 71 -2.11 -19.41 23.06
CA ASP A 71 -2.61 -19.84 24.35
C ASP A 71 -1.59 -20.79 24.98
N SER A 72 -1.32 -20.60 26.25
CA SER A 72 -0.40 -21.45 26.98
C SER A 72 -0.81 -21.59 28.44
N TYR A 73 -0.28 -22.61 29.09
CA TYR A 73 -0.40 -22.77 30.54
C TYR A 73 0.83 -23.49 31.08
N GLY A 74 1.17 -23.18 32.32
CA GLY A 74 2.27 -23.83 33.03
C GLY A 74 1.90 -25.22 33.53
N ARG A 75 2.92 -26.08 33.66
CA ARG A 75 2.82 -27.41 34.25
C ARG A 75 3.79 -27.62 35.42
N GLY A 76 4.19 -26.53 36.06
CA GLY A 76 5.10 -26.48 37.20
C GLY A 76 6.59 -26.49 36.81
N VAL A 77 7.45 -26.52 37.82
CA VAL A 77 8.92 -26.47 37.67
C VAL A 77 9.55 -27.78 37.20
N GLY A 78 8.75 -28.84 37.04
CA GLY A 78 9.24 -30.18 36.70
C GLY A 78 9.78 -30.95 37.91
N LYS A 79 9.96 -32.25 37.74
CA LYS A 79 10.59 -33.14 38.73
C LYS A 79 11.91 -33.68 38.17
N PRO A 80 12.95 -33.89 39.00
CA PRO A 80 14.14 -34.58 38.54
C PRO A 80 13.80 -36.02 38.10
N MET A 81 14.63 -36.58 37.24
CA MET A 81 14.55 -37.99 36.84
C MET A 81 14.64 -38.95 38.05
N PRO A 82 14.10 -40.17 37.95
CA PRO A 82 13.43 -40.76 36.78
C PRO A 82 11.98 -40.28 36.58
N CYS A 83 11.51 -40.26 35.34
CA CYS A 83 10.12 -39.92 35.01
C CYS A 83 9.16 -41.07 35.30
N GLY A 84 7.90 -40.76 35.62
CA GLY A 84 6.90 -41.77 35.95
C GLY A 84 5.62 -41.20 36.56
N GLY A 85 4.61 -42.06 36.68
CA GLY A 85 3.29 -41.67 37.20
C GLY A 85 2.70 -40.50 36.43
N ASN A 86 2.31 -39.44 37.16
CA ASN A 86 1.71 -38.24 36.58
C ASN A 86 2.71 -37.33 35.83
N TYR A 87 4.01 -37.64 35.83
CA TYR A 87 5.07 -36.84 35.19
C TYR A 87 5.83 -37.64 34.13
N PRO A 88 5.18 -38.06 33.02
CA PRO A 88 5.80 -38.96 32.04
C PRO A 88 6.68 -38.27 30.99
N GLU A 89 6.58 -36.94 30.80
CA GLU A 89 7.28 -36.25 29.71
C GLU A 89 8.63 -35.68 30.16
N LEU A 90 9.72 -36.17 29.57
CA LEU A 90 11.08 -35.66 29.82
C LEU A 90 11.42 -34.51 28.87
N ASP A 91 11.85 -33.38 29.43
CA ASP A 91 12.41 -32.23 28.69
C ASP A 91 13.52 -31.59 29.53
N ALA A 92 14.70 -31.38 28.92
CA ALA A 92 15.88 -30.80 29.57
C ALA A 92 16.20 -31.37 30.97
N ALA A 93 16.23 -32.71 31.09
CA ALA A 93 16.48 -33.47 32.33
C ALA A 93 15.42 -33.34 33.44
N LEU A 94 14.25 -32.75 33.14
CA LEU A 94 13.12 -32.62 34.05
C LEU A 94 11.88 -33.33 33.49
N CYS A 95 11.15 -33.98 34.37
CA CYS A 95 9.91 -34.71 34.08
C CYS A 95 8.70 -33.82 34.37
N TYR A 96 7.77 -33.77 33.43
CA TYR A 96 6.59 -32.93 33.47
C TYR A 96 5.30 -33.71 33.24
N THR A 97 4.17 -33.13 33.68
CA THR A 97 2.85 -33.67 33.35
C THR A 97 2.57 -33.53 31.85
N LYS A 98 1.78 -34.47 31.31
CA LYS A 98 1.35 -34.42 29.91
C LYS A 98 0.54 -33.14 29.65
N CYS A 99 0.73 -32.55 28.47
CA CYS A 99 -0.15 -31.46 28.02
C CYS A 99 -1.54 -32.00 27.62
N ARG A 100 -2.55 -31.14 27.68
CA ARG A 100 -3.89 -31.41 27.17
C ARG A 100 -3.86 -31.51 25.65
N ASP A 101 -4.85 -32.19 25.08
CA ASP A 101 -4.93 -32.35 23.63
C ASP A 101 -4.95 -30.99 22.93
N GLY A 102 -4.24 -30.91 21.80
CA GLY A 102 -4.03 -29.67 21.07
C GLY A 102 -2.91 -28.77 21.59
N TYR A 103 -2.13 -29.23 22.58
CA TYR A 103 -0.97 -28.52 23.12
C TYR A 103 0.30 -29.36 23.03
N LEU A 104 1.44 -28.69 22.84
CA LEU A 104 2.77 -29.27 22.82
C LEU A 104 3.56 -28.81 24.05
N GLY A 105 4.15 -29.75 24.77
CA GLY A 105 5.05 -29.46 25.88
C GLY A 105 6.43 -28.99 25.40
N ARG A 106 6.89 -27.86 25.96
CA ARG A 106 8.28 -27.37 25.85
C ARG A 106 8.71 -26.90 27.23
N GLY A 107 9.51 -27.72 27.91
CA GLY A 107 9.93 -27.48 29.30
C GLY A 107 8.71 -27.30 30.23
N PRO A 108 8.61 -26.20 31.00
CA PRO A 108 7.54 -26.01 31.98
C PRO A 108 6.21 -25.49 31.39
N VAL A 109 6.10 -25.33 30.07
CA VAL A 109 4.93 -24.71 29.42
C VAL A 109 4.32 -25.64 28.37
N CYS A 110 2.98 -25.72 28.39
CA CYS A 110 2.18 -26.29 27.32
C CYS A 110 1.74 -25.18 26.38
N TRP A 111 2.13 -25.26 25.10
CA TRP A 111 1.82 -24.28 24.06
C TRP A 111 0.77 -24.83 23.10
N ARG A 112 -0.29 -24.08 22.81
CA ARG A 112 -1.30 -24.50 21.83
C ARG A 112 -0.68 -24.63 20.44
N TYR A 113 -1.14 -25.58 19.61
CA TYR A 113 -0.77 -25.62 18.20
C TYR A 113 -1.32 -24.42 17.43
N CYS A 114 -0.60 -23.99 16.40
CA CYS A 114 -1.08 -22.95 15.51
C CYS A 114 -2.24 -23.45 14.63
N PRO A 115 -3.23 -22.59 14.33
CA PRO A 115 -4.25 -22.91 13.34
C PRO A 115 -3.65 -23.18 11.96
N GLU A 116 -4.43 -23.82 11.10
CA GLU A 116 -4.01 -24.08 9.71
C GLU A 116 -3.64 -22.78 8.97
N GLY A 117 -2.56 -22.83 8.20
CA GLY A 117 -2.05 -21.70 7.43
C GLY A 117 -1.26 -20.67 8.26
N TYR A 118 -1.02 -20.93 9.55
CA TYR A 118 -0.08 -20.18 10.37
C TYR A 118 1.23 -20.96 10.55
N LYS A 119 2.34 -20.23 10.51
CA LYS A 119 3.65 -20.71 10.89
C LYS A 119 3.82 -20.63 12.41
N ASP A 120 4.38 -21.68 12.99
CA ASP A 120 4.76 -21.73 14.40
C ASP A 120 6.14 -21.08 14.59
N ASP A 121 6.16 -19.92 15.24
CA ASP A 121 7.38 -19.18 15.56
C ASP A 121 7.73 -19.36 17.07
N GLY A 122 7.27 -20.46 17.69
CA GLY A 122 7.53 -20.81 19.08
C GLY A 122 6.40 -20.39 20.00
N ALA A 123 6.48 -19.18 20.55
CA ALA A 123 5.47 -18.62 21.44
C ALA A 123 4.30 -17.93 20.70
N THR A 124 4.44 -17.71 19.39
CA THR A 124 3.47 -17.03 18.55
C THR A 124 3.13 -17.85 17.32
N CYS A 125 1.96 -17.59 16.76
CA CYS A 125 1.55 -18.05 15.44
C CYS A 125 1.58 -16.86 14.49
N ARG A 126 2.14 -17.06 13.30
CA ARG A 126 2.27 -15.99 12.29
C ARG A 126 1.77 -16.40 10.93
N LYS A 127 1.02 -15.51 10.29
CA LYS A 127 0.76 -15.52 8.86
C LYS A 127 1.45 -14.32 8.23
N ASP A 128 2.27 -14.60 7.23
CA ASP A 128 3.15 -13.59 6.62
C ASP A 128 2.36 -12.52 5.88
N VAL A 129 3.01 -11.37 5.70
CA VAL A 129 2.48 -10.29 4.85
C VAL A 129 2.29 -10.81 3.43
N GLU A 130 1.14 -10.50 2.83
CA GLU A 130 0.88 -10.81 1.44
C GLU A 130 0.90 -9.52 0.62
N ILE A 131 1.77 -9.45 -0.39
CA ILE A 131 1.93 -8.26 -1.23
C ILE A 131 1.85 -8.68 -2.69
N TYR A 132 1.05 -7.96 -3.47
CA TYR A 132 1.06 -8.10 -4.92
C TYR A 132 1.08 -6.73 -5.60
N LYS A 133 1.70 -6.68 -6.80
CA LYS A 133 1.78 -5.47 -7.61
C LYS A 133 0.40 -5.12 -8.15
N LYS A 134 0.05 -3.84 -8.05
CA LYS A 134 -1.23 -3.36 -8.56
C LYS A 134 -1.17 -3.33 -10.09
N GLU A 135 -2.17 -3.94 -10.73
CA GLU A 135 -2.31 -3.84 -12.17
C GLU A 135 -2.48 -2.37 -12.57
N ASN A 136 -1.88 -2.00 -13.67
CA ASN A 136 -1.87 -0.64 -14.16
C ASN A 136 -1.75 -0.58 -15.67
N ILE A 137 -2.19 0.54 -16.23
CA ILE A 137 -2.00 0.88 -17.63
C ILE A 137 -1.39 2.26 -17.75
N TYR A 138 -0.57 2.44 -18.77
CA TYR A 138 -0.04 3.74 -19.15
C TYR A 138 -1.09 4.56 -19.89
N ARG A 139 -1.24 5.84 -19.53
CA ARG A 139 -2.20 6.76 -20.15
C ARG A 139 -1.54 7.94 -20.86
N GLY A 140 -0.22 7.96 -21.01
CA GLY A 140 0.52 9.05 -21.67
C GLY A 140 1.37 9.89 -20.71
N MET A 141 2.40 10.57 -21.22
CA MET A 141 3.39 11.33 -20.42
C MET A 141 2.82 12.58 -19.75
N GLY A 142 1.61 12.99 -20.16
CA GLY A 142 1.04 14.30 -19.81
C GLY A 142 1.55 15.36 -20.76
N ILE A 143 0.71 16.34 -21.06
CA ILE A 143 1.08 17.51 -21.86
C ILE A 143 0.81 18.78 -21.07
N ALA A 144 1.54 19.85 -21.37
CA ALA A 144 1.23 21.14 -20.80
C ALA A 144 -0.20 21.57 -21.18
N PRO A 145 -0.97 22.17 -20.26
CA PRO A 145 -2.25 22.76 -20.59
C PRO A 145 -2.07 23.82 -21.68
N ASN A 146 -2.97 23.82 -22.67
CA ASN A 146 -2.86 24.68 -23.84
C ASN A 146 -4.20 25.28 -24.28
N ARG A 147 -5.26 25.15 -23.47
CA ARG A 147 -6.54 25.80 -23.74
C ARG A 147 -6.71 27.01 -22.86
N CYS A 148 -6.98 28.14 -23.49
CA CYS A 148 -7.31 29.36 -22.78
C CYS A 148 -8.82 29.49 -22.50
N PRO A 149 -9.21 30.08 -21.36
CA PRO A 149 -10.58 30.50 -21.11
C PRO A 149 -11.12 31.46 -22.17
N ALA A 150 -12.45 31.50 -22.34
CA ALA A 150 -13.09 32.32 -23.37
C ALA A 150 -12.87 33.84 -23.19
N ASP A 151 -12.71 34.30 -21.94
CA ASP A 151 -12.44 35.71 -21.60
C ASP A 151 -10.98 36.12 -21.83
N LYS A 152 -10.07 35.14 -21.99
CA LYS A 152 -8.64 35.37 -22.20
C LYS A 152 -8.08 34.45 -23.29
N PRO A 153 -8.55 34.52 -24.55
CA PRO A 153 -8.34 33.48 -25.55
C PRO A 153 -6.92 33.40 -26.13
N VAL A 154 -6.02 34.34 -25.79
CA VAL A 154 -4.68 34.42 -26.38
C VAL A 154 -3.66 33.73 -25.48
N LEU A 155 -3.09 32.61 -25.92
CA LEU A 155 -1.92 31.99 -25.28
C LEU A 155 -0.65 32.68 -25.77
N ALA A 156 0.10 33.29 -24.85
CA ALA A 156 1.36 33.95 -25.18
C ALA A 156 2.59 33.09 -24.86
N ASP A 157 3.78 33.55 -25.26
CA ASP A 157 5.05 32.81 -25.14
C ASP A 157 5.49 32.51 -23.69
N ASP A 158 4.93 33.24 -22.73
CA ASP A 158 5.09 33.01 -21.28
C ASP A 158 4.14 31.92 -20.75
N LEU A 159 3.45 31.20 -21.65
CA LEU A 159 2.50 30.11 -21.36
C LEU A 159 1.30 30.55 -20.52
N LEU A 160 0.97 31.84 -20.54
CA LEU A 160 -0.21 32.40 -19.89
C LEU A 160 -1.24 32.90 -20.92
N CYS A 161 -2.50 32.88 -20.49
CA CYS A 161 -3.65 33.32 -21.26
C CYS A 161 -4.02 34.77 -20.96
N TYR A 162 -4.24 35.57 -22.02
CA TYR A 162 -4.52 37.00 -21.96
C TYR A 162 -5.77 37.38 -22.78
N PRO A 163 -6.44 38.51 -22.45
CA PRO A 163 -7.49 39.06 -23.30
C PRO A 163 -6.93 39.48 -24.67
N LEU A 164 -7.83 39.64 -25.64
CA LEU A 164 -7.54 40.20 -26.97
C LEU A 164 -7.07 41.66 -26.89
#